data_AF-A8BIY6-F1
#
_entry.id   AF-A8BIY6-F1
#
_cell.length_a   1.000
_cell.length_b   1.000
_cell.length_c   1.000
_cell.angle_alpha   90.00
_cell.angle_beta   90.00
_cell.angle_gamma   90.00
#
_symmetry.space_group_name_H-M   'P 1'
#
loop_
_entity.id
_entity.type
_entity.pdbx_description
1 polymer ?
#
loop_
_entity_poly.entity_id
_entity_poly.type
_entity_poly.pdbx_seq_one_letter_code
_entity_poly.pdbx_strand_id
1 'polypeptide(L)'
;MFSTADALDMGTDTQLSGIRTDLINAMNAKPRYILKTNANMVSFKDILSASEQDGSYMYAGITKPADRLLVSRLQLHDQALLIHSAPARMAGAHAIVEVAGRPQTYFDLSLRRQAHRVPLRYIRALRRVIPLKLLVQVGRELEIELFSEKRRLTIDQITEAQFITLLKLEESREEADGEATRPSDSSSHSDLNC
;
A
#
# COMPACT_ATOMS: atom_id res chain seq x y z
N MET A 1 -62.45 -22.47 -29.38
CA MET A 1 -62.68 -22.42 -27.92
C MET A 1 -61.37 -22.01 -27.25
N PHE A 2 -61.48 -21.10 -26.27
CA PHE A 2 -60.48 -20.41 -25.43
C PHE A 2 -59.38 -21.33 -24.85
N SER A 3 -58.08 -20.99 -24.86
CA SER A 3 -57.29 -20.02 -24.07
C SER A 3 -57.07 -20.35 -22.59
N THR A 4 -55.80 -20.58 -22.21
CA THR A 4 -55.01 -20.03 -21.06
C THR A 4 -53.73 -20.87 -20.96
N ALA A 5 -52.55 -20.36 -21.35
CA ALA A 5 -51.68 -19.44 -20.62
C ALA A 5 -51.15 -20.05 -19.30
N ASP A 6 -49.94 -20.60 -19.36
CA ASP A 6 -49.03 -20.65 -18.22
C ASP A 6 -47.62 -20.33 -18.76
N ALA A 7 -47.35 -19.03 -18.85
CA ALA A 7 -46.00 -18.50 -18.96
C ALA A 7 -45.45 -18.43 -17.54
N LEU A 8 -44.66 -19.44 -17.15
CA LEU A 8 -43.84 -19.37 -15.95
C LEU A 8 -42.71 -18.37 -16.19
N ASP A 9 -42.87 -17.23 -15.54
CA ASP A 9 -41.86 -16.20 -15.30
C ASP A 9 -40.63 -16.84 -14.63
N MET A 10 -39.58 -17.05 -15.43
CA MET A 10 -38.24 -17.50 -15.01
C MET A 10 -37.25 -16.32 -15.03
N GLY A 11 -37.72 -15.11 -14.66
CA GLY A 11 -36.95 -13.87 -14.79
C GLY A 11 -36.20 -13.39 -13.55
N THR A 12 -36.45 -13.94 -12.35
CA THR A 12 -36.02 -13.27 -11.10
C THR A 12 -34.94 -14.01 -10.29
N ASP A 13 -34.71 -15.30 -10.51
CA ASP A 13 -33.80 -16.09 -9.66
C ASP A 13 -32.31 -15.90 -10.00
N THR A 14 -32.00 -15.52 -11.23
CA THR A 14 -30.59 -15.33 -11.65
C THR A 14 -29.97 -14.07 -11.04
N GLN A 15 -30.76 -13.01 -10.86
CA GLN A 15 -30.28 -11.75 -10.26
C GLN A 15 -30.05 -11.88 -8.74
N LEU A 16 -30.93 -12.59 -8.02
CA LEU A 16 -30.80 -12.81 -6.58
C LEU A 16 -29.61 -13.72 -6.22
N SER A 17 -29.29 -14.69 -7.09
CA SER A 17 -28.12 -15.57 -6.93
C SER A 17 -26.79 -14.83 -7.12
N GLY A 18 -26.73 -13.89 -8.09
CA GLY A 18 -25.57 -13.01 -8.30
C GLY A 18 -25.29 -12.11 -7.10
N ILE A 19 -26.33 -11.43 -6.58
CA ILE A 19 -26.22 -10.54 -5.42
C ILE A 19 -25.73 -11.28 -4.17
N ARG A 20 -26.19 -12.52 -3.94
CA ARG A 20 -25.73 -13.35 -2.82
C ARG A 20 -24.27 -13.78 -2.98
N THR A 21 -23.86 -14.12 -4.19
CA THR A 21 -22.48 -14.53 -4.48
C THR A 21 -21.52 -13.35 -4.33
N ASP A 22 -21.90 -12.15 -4.79
CA ASP A 22 -21.11 -10.93 -4.65
C ASP A 22 -21.01 -10.47 -3.19
N LEU A 23 -22.09 -10.60 -2.41
CA LEU A 23 -22.08 -10.36 -0.96
C LEU A 23 -21.16 -11.34 -0.23
N ILE A 24 -21.22 -12.64 -0.55
CA ILE A 24 -20.35 -13.65 0.07
C ILE A 24 -18.89 -13.41 -0.31
N ASN A 25 -18.60 -13.05 -1.55
CA ASN A 25 -17.25 -12.71 -1.99
C ASN A 25 -16.74 -11.41 -1.35
N ALA A 26 -17.60 -10.40 -1.19
CA ALA A 26 -17.26 -9.18 -0.46
C ALA A 26 -17.06 -9.44 1.05
N MET A 27 -17.82 -10.36 1.64
CA MET A 27 -17.66 -10.80 3.03
C MET A 27 -16.41 -11.66 3.25
N ASN A 28 -15.96 -12.37 2.22
CA ASN A 28 -14.73 -13.17 2.24
C ASN A 28 -13.49 -12.41 1.76
N ALA A 29 -13.65 -11.18 1.25
CA ALA A 29 -12.53 -10.36 0.82
C ALA A 29 -11.68 -9.97 2.03
N LYS A 30 -10.44 -10.48 2.08
CA LYS A 30 -9.52 -10.12 3.16
C LYS A 30 -9.13 -8.65 3.01
N PRO A 31 -9.31 -7.82 4.06
CA PRO A 31 -8.90 -6.44 3.99
C PRO A 31 -7.39 -6.36 3.74
N ARG A 32 -7.00 -5.43 2.88
CA ARG A 32 -5.59 -5.11 2.64
C ARG A 32 -5.33 -3.72 3.18
N TYR A 33 -4.08 -3.42 3.49
CA TYR A 33 -3.72 -2.14 4.07
C TYR A 33 -2.59 -1.48 3.31
N ILE A 34 -2.43 -0.19 3.55
CA ILE A 34 -1.23 0.57 3.20
C ILE A 34 -0.68 1.15 4.50
N LEU A 35 0.63 1.07 4.69
CA LEU A 35 1.31 1.66 5.84
C LEU A 35 2.42 2.60 5.36
N LYS A 36 2.32 3.88 5.72
CA LYS A 36 3.35 4.90 5.49
C LYS A 36 4.27 5.02 6.69
N THR A 37 5.58 4.96 6.43
CA THR A 37 6.62 5.30 7.40
C THR A 37 7.51 6.42 6.86
N ASN A 38 8.28 7.04 7.76
CA ASN A 38 9.44 7.83 7.38
C ASN A 38 10.67 6.92 7.52
N ALA A 39 11.43 6.73 6.45
CA ALA A 39 12.55 5.80 6.42
C ALA A 39 13.71 6.19 7.35
N ASN A 40 13.80 7.47 7.75
CA ASN A 40 14.77 7.89 8.77
C ASN A 40 14.37 7.47 10.19
N MET A 41 13.09 7.15 10.41
CA MET A 41 12.59 6.68 11.71
C MET A 41 12.40 5.17 11.72
N VAL A 42 11.74 4.64 10.69
CA VAL A 42 11.47 3.22 10.50
C VAL A 42 11.55 2.92 9.00
N SER A 43 12.67 2.35 8.58
CA SER A 43 12.88 1.85 7.24
C SER A 43 12.32 0.42 7.09
N PHE A 44 12.16 -0.04 5.85
CA PHE A 44 11.76 -1.42 5.61
C PHE A 44 12.86 -2.40 6.05
N LYS A 45 14.13 -1.96 6.03
CA LYS A 45 15.27 -2.76 6.48
C LYS A 45 15.22 -2.99 7.98
N ASP A 46 14.80 -1.99 8.76
CA ASP A 46 14.63 -2.15 10.21
C ASP A 46 13.55 -3.19 10.51
N ILE A 47 12.45 -3.16 9.76
CA ILE A 47 11.37 -4.15 9.88
C ILE A 47 11.85 -5.54 9.46
N LEU A 48 12.58 -5.65 8.35
CA LEU A 48 13.17 -6.90 7.87
C LEU A 48 14.10 -7.51 8.92
N SER A 49 15.10 -6.77 9.38
CA SER A 49 16.08 -7.27 10.34
C SER A 49 15.43 -7.69 11.67
N ALA A 50 14.49 -6.91 12.21
CA ALA A 50 13.75 -7.29 13.41
C ALA A 50 12.83 -8.50 13.17
N SER A 51 12.28 -8.66 11.96
CA SER A 51 11.49 -9.86 11.60
C SER A 51 12.35 -11.11 11.54
N GLU A 52 13.60 -11.01 11.08
CA GLU A 52 14.55 -12.11 11.02
C GLU A 52 15.10 -12.49 12.41
N GLN A 53 15.30 -11.49 13.28
CA GLN A 53 15.89 -11.69 14.61
C GLN A 53 14.84 -12.07 15.67
N ASP A 54 13.76 -11.30 15.75
CA ASP A 54 12.77 -11.37 16.84
C ASP A 54 11.39 -11.86 16.35
N GLY A 55 11.27 -12.19 15.07
CA GLY A 55 10.02 -12.58 14.43
C GLY A 55 9.10 -11.41 14.06
N SER A 56 9.27 -10.22 14.63
CA SER A 56 8.50 -9.02 14.25
C SER A 56 9.14 -7.71 14.73
N TYR A 57 8.83 -6.62 14.04
CA TYR A 57 9.11 -5.25 14.45
C TYR A 57 7.89 -4.62 15.13
N MET A 58 8.06 -4.04 16.33
CA MET A 58 6.98 -3.34 17.01
C MET A 58 6.83 -1.90 16.51
N TYR A 59 5.94 -1.68 15.54
CA TYR A 59 5.65 -0.34 15.03
C TYR A 59 4.80 0.45 16.01
N ALA A 60 5.35 1.53 16.57
CA ALA A 60 4.76 2.31 17.66
C ALA A 60 4.58 3.80 17.32
N GLY A 61 4.09 4.61 18.27
CA GLY A 61 3.92 6.05 18.08
C GLY A 61 2.66 6.46 17.31
N ILE A 62 1.70 5.55 17.13
CA ILE A 62 0.47 5.82 16.39
C ILE A 62 -0.50 6.57 17.30
N THR A 63 -0.52 7.90 17.17
CA THR A 63 -1.24 8.79 18.09
C THR A 63 -2.46 9.48 17.48
N LYS A 64 -2.55 9.56 16.14
CA LYS A 64 -3.67 10.23 15.47
C LYS A 64 -4.96 9.42 15.64
N PRO A 65 -6.08 10.03 16.08
CA PRO A 65 -7.33 9.30 16.31
C PRO A 65 -7.80 8.46 15.12
N ALA A 66 -7.72 8.98 13.89
CA ALA A 66 -8.11 8.25 12.68
C ALA A 66 -7.23 7.02 12.44
N ASP A 67 -5.91 7.15 12.56
CA ASP A 67 -4.98 6.02 12.40
C ASP A 67 -5.19 4.98 13.51
N ARG A 68 -5.44 5.40 14.75
CA ARG A 68 -5.72 4.48 15.87
C ARG A 68 -6.96 3.64 15.63
N LEU A 69 -8.02 4.23 15.07
CA LEU A 69 -9.24 3.49 14.72
C LEU A 69 -8.95 2.41 13.67
N LEU A 70 -8.18 2.73 12.64
CA LEU A 70 -7.79 1.76 11.61
C LEU A 70 -6.89 0.66 12.19
N VAL A 71 -5.89 1.03 13.01
CA VAL A 71 -5.01 0.05 13.67
C VAL A 71 -5.78 -0.87 14.60
N SER A 72 -6.81 -0.39 15.29
CA SER A 72 -7.63 -1.23 16.17
C SER A 72 -8.42 -2.33 15.44
N ARG A 73 -8.58 -2.20 14.12
CA ARG A 73 -9.28 -3.17 13.27
C ARG A 73 -8.35 -4.23 12.68
N LEU A 74 -7.03 -4.02 12.74
CA LEU A 74 -6.05 -4.96 12.20
C LEU A 74 -6.16 -6.33 12.88
N GLN A 75 -6.16 -7.37 12.06
CA GLN A 75 -6.17 -8.76 12.47
C GLN A 75 -4.82 -9.42 12.19
N LEU A 76 -4.56 -10.54 12.85
CA LEU A 76 -3.37 -11.35 12.60
C LEU A 76 -3.34 -11.77 11.12
N HIS A 77 -2.17 -11.64 10.47
CA HIS A 77 -1.93 -11.91 9.05
C HIS A 77 -2.59 -10.92 8.06
N ASP A 78 -3.19 -9.82 8.53
CA ASP A 78 -3.55 -8.72 7.64
C ASP A 78 -2.28 -8.18 6.96
N GLN A 79 -2.32 -8.07 5.64
CA GLN A 79 -1.17 -7.63 4.85
C GLN A 79 -1.25 -6.14 4.53
N ALA A 80 -0.09 -5.48 4.56
CA ALA A 80 0.06 -4.08 4.23
C ALA A 80 1.16 -3.85 3.20
N LEU A 81 0.91 -2.93 2.26
CA LEU A 81 1.93 -2.35 1.39
C LEU A 81 2.70 -1.30 2.20
N LEU A 82 3.99 -1.52 2.41
CA LEU A 82 4.86 -0.62 3.16
C LEU A 82 5.43 0.46 2.24
N ILE A 83 5.11 1.71 2.55
CA ILE A 83 5.51 2.90 1.80
C ILE A 83 6.42 3.78 2.65
N HIS A 84 7.55 4.18 2.11
CA HIS A 84 8.35 5.28 2.64
C HIS A 84 7.84 6.59 2.07
N SER A 85 7.42 7.50 2.95
CA SER A 85 6.95 8.84 2.57
C SER A 85 8.06 9.89 2.54
N ALA A 86 9.15 9.63 3.25
CA ALA A 86 10.34 10.47 3.33
C ALA A 86 11.56 9.63 3.76
N PRO A 87 12.79 10.08 3.50
CA PRO A 87 13.16 11.22 2.67
C PRO A 87 12.89 10.95 1.18
N ALA A 88 12.83 12.01 0.35
CA ALA A 88 12.44 11.91 -1.07
C ALA A 88 13.22 10.85 -1.87
N ARG A 89 14.54 10.73 -1.63
CA ARG A 89 15.41 9.73 -2.28
C ARG A 89 15.06 8.27 -1.97
N MET A 90 14.29 8.03 -0.90
CA MET A 90 13.83 6.70 -0.50
C MET A 90 12.32 6.57 -0.64
N ALA A 91 11.62 7.60 -1.15
CA ALA A 91 10.17 7.63 -1.15
C ALA A 91 9.58 6.68 -2.19
N GLY A 92 8.70 5.79 -1.75
CA GLY A 92 8.09 4.76 -2.59
C GLY A 92 7.62 3.56 -1.79
N ALA A 93 6.99 2.59 -2.46
CA ALA A 93 6.66 1.30 -1.86
C ALA A 93 7.83 0.34 -1.98
N HIS A 94 8.14 -0.38 -0.90
CA HIS A 94 9.36 -1.22 -0.82
C HIS A 94 9.08 -2.69 -0.54
N ALA A 95 8.05 -2.98 0.25
CA ALA A 95 7.78 -4.33 0.72
C ALA A 95 6.32 -4.57 1.03
N ILE A 96 5.97 -5.84 1.15
CA ILE A 96 4.77 -6.31 1.81
C ILE A 96 5.16 -6.77 3.21
N VAL A 97 4.39 -6.30 4.19
CA VAL A 97 4.47 -6.73 5.58
C VAL A 97 3.12 -7.31 5.99
N GLU A 98 3.09 -8.04 7.09
CA GLU A 98 1.85 -8.48 7.70
C GLU A 98 1.83 -8.20 9.20
N VAL A 99 0.63 -8.18 9.77
CA VAL A 99 0.41 -8.07 11.21
C VAL A 99 0.77 -9.39 11.88
N ALA A 100 1.77 -9.36 12.77
CA ALA A 100 2.32 -10.55 13.43
C ALA A 100 1.67 -10.85 14.80
N GLY A 101 0.74 -10.01 15.24
CA GLY A 101 0.12 -10.09 16.56
C GLY A 101 -0.93 -9.01 16.76
N ARG A 102 -1.65 -9.08 17.88
CA ARG A 102 -2.73 -8.13 18.16
C ARG A 102 -2.18 -6.72 18.38
N PRO A 103 -2.78 -5.67 17.78
CA PRO A 103 -2.50 -4.29 18.12
C PRO A 103 -2.70 -4.02 19.61
N GLN A 104 -1.84 -3.20 20.19
CA GLN A 104 -1.86 -2.87 21.61
C GLN A 104 -2.04 -1.37 21.80
N THR A 105 -2.97 -1.01 22.68
CA THR A 105 -3.09 0.34 23.21
C THR A 105 -2.09 0.54 24.34
N TYR A 106 -1.44 1.71 24.38
CA TYR A 106 -0.63 2.13 25.53
C TYR A 106 -0.74 3.64 25.75
N PHE A 107 -0.29 4.12 26.89
CA PHE A 107 -0.17 5.56 27.15
C PHE A 107 1.27 6.01 26.87
N ASP A 108 1.42 6.91 25.90
CA ASP A 108 2.72 7.51 25.58
C ASP A 108 3.01 8.65 26.56
N LEU A 109 3.95 8.43 27.48
CA LEU A 109 4.33 9.40 28.50
C LEU A 109 4.96 10.67 27.93
N SER A 110 5.69 10.55 26.82
CA SER A 110 6.38 11.68 26.19
C SER A 110 5.38 12.64 25.54
N LEU A 111 4.33 12.09 24.90
CA LEU A 111 3.29 12.85 24.22
C LEU A 111 2.03 13.08 25.08
N ARG A 112 2.04 12.55 26.32
CA ARG A 112 0.95 12.56 27.31
C ARG A 112 -0.41 12.20 26.70
N ARG A 113 -0.45 11.14 25.89
CA ARG A 113 -1.67 10.70 25.19
C ARG A 113 -1.66 9.21 24.91
N GLN A 114 -2.84 8.66 24.71
CA GLN A 114 -3.00 7.26 24.30
C GLN A 114 -2.51 7.06 22.85
N ALA A 115 -1.66 6.06 22.67
CA ALA A 115 -1.08 5.64 21.42
C ALA A 115 -1.38 4.16 21.14
N HIS A 116 -1.15 3.73 19.91
CA HIS A 116 -1.18 2.32 19.53
C HIS A 116 0.19 1.87 19.04
N ARG A 117 0.45 0.58 19.22
CA ARG A 117 1.56 -0.14 18.60
C ARG A 117 1.08 -1.45 18.00
N VAL A 118 1.72 -1.90 16.94
CA VAL A 118 1.37 -3.12 16.23
C VAL A 118 2.64 -3.88 15.83
N PRO A 119 2.74 -5.18 16.12
CA PRO A 119 3.85 -5.99 15.65
C PRO A 119 3.67 -6.28 14.15
N LEU A 120 4.69 -5.97 13.36
CA LEU A 120 4.75 -6.18 11.92
C LEU A 120 5.82 -7.19 11.57
N ARG A 121 5.50 -8.15 10.71
CA ARG A 121 6.47 -9.11 10.17
C ARG A 121 6.65 -8.87 8.68
N TYR A 122 7.90 -8.86 8.24
CA TYR A 122 8.25 -8.81 6.84
C TYR A 122 7.78 -10.08 6.11
N ILE A 123 7.23 -9.90 4.91
CA ILE A 123 6.83 -11.01 4.02
C ILE A 123 7.75 -11.09 2.82
N ARG A 124 7.81 -10.01 2.03
CA ARG A 124 8.67 -9.94 0.84
C ARG A 124 8.96 -8.50 0.45
N ALA A 125 10.08 -8.28 -0.21
CA ALA A 125 10.34 -7.06 -0.96
C ALA A 125 9.49 -7.03 -2.24
N LEU A 126 9.24 -5.83 -2.75
CA LEU A 126 8.74 -5.66 -4.10
C LEU A 126 9.87 -5.97 -5.10
N ARG A 127 9.53 -6.41 -6.32
CA ARG A 127 10.51 -6.66 -7.39
C ARG A 127 11.33 -5.41 -7.72
N ARG A 128 10.70 -4.24 -7.54
CA ARG A 128 11.32 -2.92 -7.62
C ARG A 128 10.56 -1.96 -6.72
N VAL A 129 11.21 -0.87 -6.34
CA VAL A 129 10.55 0.22 -5.62
C VAL A 129 9.53 0.88 -6.54
N ILE A 130 8.29 1.03 -6.08
CA ILE A 130 7.27 1.81 -6.82
C ILE A 130 7.39 3.26 -6.36
N PRO A 131 7.70 4.23 -7.26
CA PRO A 131 7.90 5.62 -6.86
C PRO A 131 6.67 6.22 -6.17
N LEU A 132 6.90 7.05 -5.15
CA LEU A 132 5.79 7.69 -4.41
C LEU A 132 4.88 8.54 -5.31
N LYS A 133 5.44 9.21 -6.32
CA LYS A 133 4.67 10.03 -7.28
C LYS A 133 3.65 9.17 -8.04
N LEU A 134 4.08 8.01 -8.53
CA LEU A 134 3.22 7.06 -9.23
C LEU A 134 2.14 6.49 -8.30
N LEU A 135 2.50 6.11 -7.07
CA LEU A 135 1.54 5.65 -6.06
C LEU A 135 0.48 6.70 -5.72
N VAL A 136 0.86 7.97 -5.62
CA VAL A 136 -0.07 9.07 -5.36
C VAL A 136 -1.01 9.27 -6.54
N GLN A 137 -0.51 9.22 -7.78
CA GLN A 137 -1.33 9.37 -8.98
C GLN A 137 -2.38 8.24 -9.06
N VAL A 138 -1.93 6.99 -9.12
CA VAL A 138 -2.82 5.82 -9.23
C VAL A 138 -3.71 5.69 -8.00
N GLY A 139 -3.18 5.98 -6.80
CA GLY A 139 -3.94 5.92 -5.57
C GLY A 139 -5.09 6.92 -5.50
N ARG A 140 -4.94 8.10 -6.11
CA ARG A 140 -6.03 9.09 -6.24
C ARG A 140 -7.09 8.63 -7.23
N GLU A 141 -6.68 8.05 -8.36
CA GLU A 141 -7.60 7.46 -9.36
C GLU A 141 -8.42 6.30 -8.75
N LEU A 142 -7.80 5.53 -7.85
CA LEU A 142 -8.43 4.46 -7.08
C LEU A 142 -9.21 4.93 -5.84
N GLU A 143 -9.31 6.25 -5.62
CA GLU A 143 -10.00 6.85 -4.47
C GLU A 143 -9.49 6.38 -3.08
N ILE A 144 -8.20 6.05 -2.98
CA ILE A 144 -7.58 5.63 -1.73
C ILE A 144 -7.38 6.86 -0.82
N GLU A 145 -8.00 6.84 0.36
CA GLU A 145 -8.09 8.01 1.24
C GLU A 145 -6.71 8.47 1.75
N LEU A 146 -5.76 7.56 1.93
CA LEU A 146 -4.40 7.89 2.33
C LEU A 146 -3.61 8.70 1.28
N PHE A 147 -4.03 8.74 0.02
CA PHE A 147 -3.45 9.62 -1.00
C PHE A 147 -4.30 10.88 -1.26
N SER A 148 -5.41 11.04 -0.55
CA SER A 148 -6.25 12.23 -0.56
C SER A 148 -5.57 13.42 0.13
N GLU A 149 -5.89 14.62 -0.32
CA GLU A 149 -5.46 15.86 0.34
C GLU A 149 -6.28 16.19 1.59
N LYS A 150 -7.43 15.53 1.76
CA LYS A 150 -8.37 15.77 2.86
C LYS A 150 -7.84 15.29 4.21
N ARG A 151 -7.10 14.18 4.23
CA ARG A 151 -6.62 13.54 5.46
C ARG A 151 -5.18 13.10 5.34
N ARG A 152 -4.39 13.43 6.37
CA ARG A 152 -2.98 13.01 6.47
C ARG A 152 -2.86 11.70 7.25
N LEU A 153 -3.40 10.62 6.67
CA LEU A 153 -3.35 9.27 7.24
C LEU A 153 -1.97 8.64 7.11
N THR A 154 -1.60 7.81 8.08
CA THR A 154 -0.38 6.98 8.03
C THR A 154 -0.69 5.52 7.71
N ILE A 155 -1.92 5.10 7.92
CA ILE A 155 -2.44 3.78 7.58
C ILE A 155 -3.78 3.94 6.86
N ASP A 156 -4.08 3.04 5.94
CA ASP A 156 -5.39 2.98 5.29
C ASP A 156 -5.81 1.54 5.04
N GLN A 157 -7.11 1.31 5.05
CA GLN A 157 -7.72 0.04 4.66
C GLN A 157 -8.16 0.18 3.21
N ILE A 158 -7.75 -0.77 2.38
CA ILE A 158 -8.07 -0.81 0.95
C ILE A 158 -8.63 -2.19 0.58
N THR A 159 -9.32 -2.22 -0.55
CA THR A 159 -9.81 -3.46 -1.14
C THR A 159 -8.67 -4.29 -1.71
N GLU A 160 -8.90 -5.59 -1.87
CA GLU A 160 -7.94 -6.48 -2.54
C GLU A 160 -7.67 -6.07 -3.99
N ALA A 161 -8.70 -5.61 -4.71
CA ALA A 161 -8.55 -5.11 -6.08
C ALA A 161 -7.61 -3.89 -6.16
N GLN A 162 -7.77 -2.93 -5.25
CA GLN A 162 -6.87 -1.77 -5.13
C GLN A 162 -5.44 -2.23 -4.82
N PHE A 163 -5.28 -3.16 -3.87
CA PHE A 163 -3.98 -3.69 -3.47
C PHE A 163 -3.26 -4.36 -4.65
N ILE A 164 -3.94 -5.26 -5.37
CA ILE A 164 -3.39 -5.94 -6.55
C ILE A 164 -3.04 -4.93 -7.65
N THR A 165 -3.87 -3.91 -7.86
CA THR A 165 -3.60 -2.87 -8.86
C THR A 165 -2.32 -2.10 -8.54
N LEU A 166 -2.10 -1.74 -7.27
CA LEU A 166 -0.85 -1.12 -6.83
C LEU A 166 0.35 -2.05 -7.02
N LEU A 167 0.22 -3.36 -6.75
CA LEU A 167 1.31 -4.33 -6.94
C LEU A 167 1.65 -4.55 -8.42
N LYS A 168 0.69 -4.40 -9.35
CA LYS A 168 0.99 -4.47 -10.80
C LYS A 168 1.89 -3.33 -11.27
N LEU A 169 1.97 -2.23 -10.51
CA LEU A 169 2.96 -1.17 -10.73
C LEU A 169 4.39 -1.64 -10.45
N GLU A 170 4.62 -2.85 -9.94
CA GLU A 170 5.96 -3.46 -9.90
C GLU A 170 6.44 -3.87 -11.32
N GLU A 171 5.56 -3.97 -12.32
CA GLU A 171 5.86 -4.54 -13.64
C GLU A 171 5.93 -3.50 -14.78
N SER A 172 5.34 -2.31 -14.59
CA SER A 172 5.26 -1.25 -15.62
C SER A 172 6.61 -0.57 -15.89
N ARG A 173 7.37 -0.97 -16.91
CA ARG A 173 8.58 -0.24 -17.31
C ARG A 173 8.27 1.26 -17.47
N GLU A 174 8.86 2.11 -16.63
CA GLU A 174 9.04 3.50 -17.00
C GLU A 174 10.17 3.48 -18.04
N GLU A 175 9.82 3.62 -19.31
CA GLU A 175 10.73 4.14 -20.32
C GLU A 175 11.13 5.53 -19.85
N ALA A 176 12.28 5.61 -19.19
CA ALA A 176 12.91 6.88 -18.91
C ALA A 176 13.47 7.40 -20.23
N ASP A 177 12.71 8.29 -20.88
CA ASP A 177 13.26 9.29 -21.80
C ASP A 177 14.39 10.04 -21.07
N GLY A 178 15.61 9.63 -21.40
CA GLY A 178 16.86 10.25 -20.98
C GLY A 178 17.67 10.65 -22.21
N GLU A 179 17.01 11.17 -23.24
CA GLU A 179 17.68 11.90 -24.32
C GLU A 179 18.08 13.28 -23.78
N ALA A 180 19.24 13.34 -23.13
CA ALA A 180 19.96 14.57 -22.87
C ALA A 180 21.47 14.31 -22.89
N THR A 181 22.05 14.62 -24.06
CA THR A 181 23.43 15.10 -24.25
C THR A 181 24.58 14.16 -23.87
N ARG A 182 25.01 13.35 -24.83
CA ARG A 182 26.44 13.08 -25.04
C ARG A 182 27.07 14.35 -25.66
N PRO A 183 28.06 15.01 -25.04
CA PRO A 183 29.04 15.73 -25.84
C PRO A 183 30.01 14.68 -26.40
N SER A 184 30.04 14.59 -27.72
CA SER A 184 31.01 13.81 -28.49
C SER A 184 32.42 14.30 -28.16
N ASP A 185 33.28 13.39 -27.72
CA ASP A 185 34.72 13.54 -27.87
C ASP A 185 35.05 13.64 -29.36
N SER A 186 35.78 14.67 -29.80
CA SER A 186 36.84 14.52 -30.81
C SER A 186 37.60 15.81 -31.13
N SER A 187 38.93 15.70 -30.94
CA SER A 187 40.01 16.35 -31.71
C SER A 187 40.26 17.86 -31.46
N SER A 188 41.47 18.39 -31.46
CA SER A 188 42.75 17.89 -31.99
C SER A 188 43.90 18.69 -31.38
N HIS A 189 45.01 17.98 -31.18
CA HIS A 189 46.36 18.51 -31.05
C HIS A 189 46.67 19.47 -32.22
N SER A 190 47.23 20.65 -31.92
CA SER A 190 48.16 21.31 -32.83
C SER A 190 49.17 22.12 -32.01
N ASP A 191 50.40 21.60 -31.98
CA ASP A 191 51.59 22.40 -31.78
C ASP A 191 51.71 23.39 -32.93
N LEU A 192 52.11 24.64 -32.66
CA LEU A 192 53.00 25.47 -33.50
C LEU A 192 53.17 26.89 -32.92
N ASN A 193 54.41 27.16 -32.49
CA ASN A 193 55.17 28.42 -32.50
C ASN A 193 54.46 29.79 -32.54
N CYS A 194 54.73 30.60 -31.52
CA CYS A 194 55.43 31.90 -31.61
C CYS A 194 56.03 32.27 -30.26
#